data_AF-A0A968Y3K9-F1
#
_entry.id   AF-A0A968Y3K9-F1
#
_cell.length_a   1.000
_cell.length_b   1.000
_cell.length_c   1.000
_cell.angle_alpha   90.00
_cell.angle_beta   90.00
_cell.angle_gamma   90.00
#
_symmetry.space_group_name_H-M   'P 1'
#
loop_
_entity.id
_entity.type
_entity.pdbx_description
1 polymer ?
#
loop_
_entity_poly.entity_id
_entity_poly.type
_entity_poly.pdbx_seq_one_letter_code
_entity_poly.pdbx_strand_id
1 'polypeptide(L)' 'MVLSTTLVAIPFTWLYNNTGKSILAVLLLHTMFNLSHYVFPTLSSDRGSLYLLGLLFVAGILILRLGALGEKTSHLHNRL' A
#
# COMPACT_ATOMS: atom_id res chain seq x y z
N MET A 1 16.88 2.39 1.15
CA MET A 1 15.95 1.42 1.77
C MET A 1 14.83 2.08 2.57
N VAL A 2 15.09 3.15 3.34
CA VAL A 2 14.06 3.83 4.16
C VAL A 2 12.84 4.30 3.33
N LEU A 3 13.06 4.95 2.19
CA LEU A 3 11.98 5.49 1.36
C LEU A 3 11.02 4.40 0.86
N SER A 4 11.55 3.32 0.27
CA SER A 4 10.73 2.22 -0.25
C SER A 4 9.96 1.51 0.85
N THR A 5 10.56 1.31 2.03
CA THR A 5 9.87 0.70 3.18
C THR A 5 8.74 1.60 3.69
N THR A 6 8.94 2.93 3.72
CA THR A 6 7.89 3.87 4.10
C THR A 6 6.73 3.84 3.11
N LEU A 7 7.01 3.78 1.80
CA LEU A 7 5.98 3.71 0.78
C LEU A 7 5.17 2.41 0.86
N VAL A 8 5.82 1.28 1.14
CA VAL A 8 5.14 -0.02 1.35
C VAL A 8 4.29 0.00 2.62
N ALA A 9 4.67 0.75 3.66
CA ALA A 9 3.86 0.83 4.88
C ALA A 9 2.47 1.44 4.63
N ILE A 10 2.31 2.34 3.65
CA ILE A 10 1.03 3.00 3.34
C ILE A 10 -0.09 1.98 3.00
N PRO A 11 0.05 1.09 1.98
CA PRO A 11 -0.97 0.08 1.69
C PRO A 11 -1.22 -0.87 2.86
N PHE A 12 -0.20 -1.19 3.65
CA PHE A 12 -0.32 -2.10 4.80
C PHE A 12 -1.17 -1.47 5.90
N THR A 13 -0.86 -0.22 6.28
CA THR A 13 -1.64 0.53 7.26
C THR A 13 -3.06 0.78 6.78
N TRP A 14 -3.23 1.12 5.50
CA TRP A 14 -4.57 1.30 4.92
C TRP A 14 -5.37 0.00 4.97
N LEU A 15 -4.81 -1.13 4.54
CA LEU A 15 -5.51 -2.42 4.58
C LEU A 15 -5.88 -2.79 6.02
N TYR A 16 -4.95 -2.61 6.97
CA TYR A 16 -5.20 -2.85 8.39
C TYR A 16 -6.41 -2.05 8.89
N ASN A 17 -6.43 -0.74 8.61
CA ASN A 17 -7.51 0.14 9.06
C ASN A 17 -8.87 -0.18 8.39
N ASN A 18 -8.87 -0.69 7.16
CA ASN A 18 -10.08 -0.98 6.39
C ASN A 18 -10.60 -2.42 6.54
N THR A 19 -9.87 -3.30 7.23
CA THR A 19 -10.25 -4.71 7.45
C THR A 19 -10.56 -5.01 8.91
N GLY A 20 -11.02 -4.00 9.66
CA GLY A 20 -11.30 -4.15 11.09
C GLY A 20 -10.05 -4.48 11.90
N LYS A 21 -8.87 -3.97 11.48
CA LYS A 21 -7.58 -4.21 12.14
C LYS A 21 -7.13 -5.69 12.08
N SER A 22 -7.49 -6.40 11.02
CA SER A 22 -7.12 -7.80 10.82
C SER A 22 -5.62 -7.98 10.55
N ILE A 23 -4.93 -8.67 11.47
CA ILE A 23 -3.51 -9.02 11.30
C ILE A 23 -3.33 -10.04 10.17
N LEU A 24 -4.26 -11.00 10.05
CA LEU A 24 -4.20 -12.02 9.01
C LEU A 24 -4.23 -11.42 7.60
N ALA A 25 -5.08 -10.41 7.38
CA ALA A 25 -5.16 -9.71 6.09
C ALA A 25 -3.83 -9.02 5.73
N VAL A 26 -3.19 -8.37 6.69
CA VAL A 26 -1.88 -7.72 6.50
C VAL A 26 -0.78 -8.75 6.24
N LEU A 27 -0.78 -9.87 6.97
CA LEU A 27 0.18 -10.96 6.76
C LEU A 27 0.03 -11.61 5.39
N LEU A 28 -1.19 -11.77 4.90
CA LEU A 28 -1.44 -12.28 3.56
C LEU A 28 -0.88 -11.32 2.50
N LEU A 29 -1.14 -10.02 2.63
CA LEU A 29 -0.55 -8.99 1.76
C LEU A 29 0.98 -9.02 1.81
N HIS A 30 1.57 -9.10 3.01
CA HIS A 30 3.02 -9.19 3.19
C HIS A 30 3.61 -10.42 2.48
N THR A 31 2.95 -11.57 2.62
CA THR A 31 3.39 -12.82 2.00
C THR A 31 3.32 -12.72 0.47
N MET A 32 2.24 -12.17 -0.07
CA MET A 32 2.10 -11.94 -1.51
C MET A 32 3.12 -10.93 -2.04
N PHE A 33 3.42 -9.88 -1.27
CA PHE A 33 4.48 -8.92 -1.61
C PHE A 33 5.84 -9.60 -1.69
N ASN A 34 6.19 -10.45 -0.72
CA ASN A 34 7.45 -11.22 -0.77
C ASN A 34 7.48 -12.21 -1.93
N LEU A 35 6.38 -12.93 -2.16
CA LEU A 35 6.26 -13.85 -3.30
C LEU A 35 6.45 -13.11 -4.63
N SER A 36 5.90 -11.91 -4.77
CA SER A 36 6.06 -11.10 -5.98
C SER A 36 7.52 -10.73 -6.25
N HIS A 37 8.32 -10.46 -5.21
CA HIS A 37 9.76 -10.20 -5.36
C HIS A 37 10.55 -11.46 -5.72
N TYR A 38 10.08 -12.62 -5.26
CA TYR A 38 10.67 -13.91 -5.64
C TYR A 38 10.39 -14.25 -7.12
N VAL A 39 9.15 -14.05 -7.57
CA VAL A 39 8.74 -14.32 -8.96
C VAL A 39 9.27 -13.27 -9.94
N PHE A 40 9.25 -12.00 -9.54
CA PHE A 40 9.74 -10.86 -10.33
C PHE A 40 10.92 -10.21 -9.60
N PRO A 41 12.17 -10.60 -9.90
CA PRO A 41 13.37 -10.13 -9.18
C PRO A 41 13.77 -8.71 -9.59
N THR A 42 12.87 -7.74 -9.33
CA THR A 42 13.03 -6.33 -9.68
C THR A 42 14.17 -5.65 -8.93
N LEU A 43 14.51 -6.14 -7.73
CA LEU A 43 15.61 -5.64 -6.90
C LEU A 43 17.00 -6.03 -7.44
N SER A 44 17.09 -7.01 -8.35
CA SER A 44 18.36 -7.45 -8.94
C SER A 44 18.84 -6.55 -10.10
N SER A 45 18.05 -5.55 -10.49
CA SER A 45 18.36 -4.60 -11.57
C SER A 45 18.10 -3.17 -11.12
N ASP A 46 18.99 -2.24 -11.48
CA ASP A 46 18.82 -0.81 -11.18
C ASP A 46 17.54 -0.25 -11.80
N ARG A 47 17.25 -0.61 -13.06
CA ARG A 47 16.03 -0.18 -13.75
C ARG A 47 14.79 -0.79 -13.10
N GLY A 48 14.85 -2.08 -12.77
CA GLY A 48 13.75 -2.79 -12.07
C GLY A 48 13.41 -2.13 -10.74
N SER A 49 14.44 -1.77 -9.97
CA SER A 49 14.29 -1.08 -8.68
C SER A 49 13.67 0.30 -8.83
N LEU A 50 14.04 1.05 -9.88
CA LEU A 50 13.41 2.35 -10.19
C LEU A 50 11.94 2.21 -10.59
N TYR A 51 11.60 1.20 -11.40
CA TYR A 51 10.20 0.94 -11.76
C TYR A 51 9.36 0.54 -10.55
N LEU A 52 9.89 -0.32 -9.66
CA LEU A 52 9.24 -0.69 -8.41
C LEU A 52 9.01 0.55 -7.52
N LEU A 53 10.01 1.42 -7.40
CA LEU A 53 9.89 2.66 -6.62
C LEU A 53 8.79 3.57 -7.19
N GLY A 54 8.76 3.76 -8.51
CA GLY A 54 7.71 4.53 -9.18
C GLY A 54 6.32 3.94 -8.95
N LEU A 55 6.19 2.61 -9.05
CA LEU A 55 4.94 1.90 -8.79
C LEU A 55 4.45 2.11 -7.35
N LEU A 56 5.36 2.02 -6.37
CA LEU A 56 5.04 2.24 -4.96
C LEU A 56 4.57 3.69 -4.69
N PHE A 57 5.16 4.67 -5.36
CA PHE A 57 4.70 6.07 -5.28
C PHE A 57 3.27 6.23 -5.80
N VAL A 58 2.98 5.70 -6.99
CA VAL A 58 1.65 5.78 -7.60
C VAL A 58 0.61 5.07 -6.73
N ALA A 59 0.92 3.88 -6.23
CA ALA A 59 0.05 3.13 -5.32
C ALA A 59 -0.21 3.89 -4.02
N GLY A 60 0.83 4.47 -3.40
CA GLY A 60 0.70 5.28 -2.20
C GLY A 60 -0.22 6.48 -2.40
N ILE A 61 -0.03 7.25 -3.48
CA ILE A 61 -0.90 8.40 -3.82
C ILE A 61 -2.35 7.96 -4.00
N LEU A 62 -2.58 6.88 -4.77
CA LEU A 62 -3.93 6.36 -5.03
C LEU A 62 -4.62 5.98 -3.72
N ILE A 63 -3.95 5.25 -2.84
CA ILE A 63 -4.50 4.79 -1.56
C ILE A 63 -4.82 5.97 -0.64
N LEU A 64 -3.93 6.96 -0.55
CA LEU A 64 -4.19 8.17 0.23
C LEU A 64 -5.40 8.95 -0.30
N ARG A 65 -5.58 9.03 -1.62
CA ARG A 65 -6.76 9.64 -2.24
C ARG A 65 -8.03 8.86 -1.94
N LEU A 66 -7.99 7.54 -2.04
CA LEU A 66 -9.14 6.68 -1.70
C LEU A 66 -9.53 6.81 -0.23
N GLY A 67 -8.55 6.84 0.67
CA GLY A 67 -8.79 7.08 2.10
C GLY A 67 -9.43 8.44 2.37
N ALA A 68 -8.89 9.52 1.78
CA ALA A 68 -9.42 10.87 1.93
C ALA A 68 -10.85 11.02 1.37
N LEU A 69 -11.16 10.33 0.27
CA LEU A 69 -12.50 10.30 -0.29
C LEU A 69 -13.50 9.61 0.65
N GLY A 70 -13.10 8.48 1.24
CA GLY A 70 -13.94 7.75 2.20
C GLY A 70 -14.22 8.53 3.49
N GLU A 71 -13.26 9.33 3.96
CA GLU A 71 -13.47 10.21 5.12
C GLU A 71 -14.43 11.36 4.79
N LYS A 72 -14.30 11.95 3.60
CA LYS A 72 -15.19 13.03 3.16
C LYS A 72 -16.65 12.57 3.05
N THR A 73 -16.89 11.36 2.55
CA THR A 73 -18.25 10.82 2.38
C THR A 73 -18.92 10.49 3.72
N SER A 74 -18.17 9.94 4.68
CA SER A 74 -18.71 9.67 6.03
C SER A 74 -19.09 10.96 6.77
N HIS A 75 -18.28 12.01 6.63
CA HIS A 75 -18.56 13.32 7.22
C HIS A 75 -19.82 13.98 6.64
N LEU A 76 -20.13 13.78 5.37
CA LEU A 76 -21.36 14.27 4.74
C LEU A 76 -22.59 13.52 5.26
N HIS A 77 -22.50 12.19 5.40
CA HIS A 77 -23.60 11.37 5.90
C HIS A 77 -23.97 11.72 7.35
N ASN A 78 -23.00 11.98 8.23
CA ASN A 78 -23.26 12.33 9.64
C ASN A 78 -23.82 13.75 9.88
N ARG A 79 -23.91 14.58 8.83
CA ARG A 79 -24.41 15.97 8.91
C ARG A 79 -25.84 16.14 8.37
N LEU A 80 -26.43 15.08 7.83
CA LEU A 80 -27.82 15.00 7.36
C LEU A 80 -28.67 14.27 8.40
#